data_AF-A0A919CEM0-F1
#
_entry.id   AF-A0A919CEM0-F1
#
_cell.length_a   1.000
_cell.length_b   1.000
_cell.length_c   1.000
_cell.angle_alpha   90.00
_cell.angle_beta   90.00
_cell.angle_gamma   90.00
#
_symmetry.space_group_name_H-M   'P 1'
#
loop_
_entity.id
_entity.type
_entity.pdbx_description
1 polymer ?
#
loop_
_entity_poly.entity_id
_entity_poly.type
_entity_poly.pdbx_seq_one_letter_code
_entity_poly.pdbx_strand_id
1 'polypeptide(L)'
;MGTSACGGEAEAQKKAPTTPAVPSVTAAAKAFQEAVTNFDTTDGCPRPAGECWDKMQAVAKPARTLREAMNADKAVGPEFWTQAYVLLDKMEKGMAVGSDKITNRPDVLGSAHDLTDWLSEHPVQ
;
A
#
# COMPACT_ATOMS: atom_id res chain seq x y z
N MET A 1 -6.96 43.76 54.70
CA MET A 1 -6.09 42.59 54.84
C MET A 1 -6.26 41.72 53.60
N GLY A 2 -5.17 41.57 52.81
CA GLY A 2 -5.01 40.72 51.59
C GLY A 2 -5.76 41.23 50.36
N THR A 3 -5.23 41.85 49.30
CA THR A 3 -4.04 41.72 48.40
C THR A 3 -3.92 40.40 47.64
N SER A 4 -4.09 40.54 46.32
CA SER A 4 -3.66 39.77 45.14
C SER A 4 -2.76 38.54 45.32
N ALA A 5 -3.14 37.45 44.63
CA ALA A 5 -2.28 36.37 44.17
C ALA A 5 -2.67 36.08 42.69
N CYS A 6 -1.81 36.45 41.75
CA CYS A 6 -0.82 35.62 41.04
C CYS A 6 -1.42 34.77 39.92
N GLY A 7 -0.98 35.09 38.70
CA GLY A 7 -1.18 34.27 37.52
C GLY A 7 -0.43 32.94 37.61
N GLY A 8 -0.84 32.05 36.73
CA GLY A 8 -0.14 30.82 36.40
C GLY A 8 -0.60 30.37 35.02
N GLU A 9 0.34 30.40 34.07
CA GLU A 9 0.18 29.91 32.70
C GLU A 9 -0.61 28.58 32.62
N ALA A 10 -1.62 28.57 31.76
CA ALA A 10 -2.25 27.33 31.32
C ALA A 10 -1.29 26.59 30.37
N GLU A 11 -0.41 25.77 30.93
CA GLU A 11 0.21 24.67 30.20
C GLU A 11 -0.88 23.63 29.88
N ALA A 12 -1.58 23.82 28.76
CA ALA A 12 -2.48 22.84 28.20
C ALA A 12 -1.86 22.26 26.92
N GLN A 13 -1.03 21.24 27.14
CA GLN A 13 -0.75 20.11 26.24
C GLN A 13 -0.46 20.47 24.78
N LYS A 14 0.84 20.48 24.43
CA LYS A 14 1.28 20.17 23.06
C LYS A 14 0.62 18.84 22.66
N LYS A 15 -0.45 18.90 21.87
CA LYS A 15 -0.90 17.76 21.07
C LYS A 15 0.34 17.27 20.33
N ALA A 16 0.78 16.05 20.65
CA ALA A 16 1.71 15.36 19.78
C ALA A 16 1.12 15.42 18.36
N PRO A 17 1.92 15.79 17.35
CA PRO A 17 1.43 15.76 15.98
C PRO A 17 0.93 14.34 15.75
N THR A 18 -0.35 14.21 15.43
CA THR A 18 -0.95 12.93 15.09
C THR A 18 -0.28 12.53 13.79
N THR A 19 0.81 11.77 13.89
CA THR A 19 1.44 11.16 12.74
C THR A 19 0.32 10.38 12.05
N PRO A 20 0.09 10.59 10.73
CA PRO A 20 -0.90 9.81 10.02
C PRO A 20 -0.65 8.34 10.34
N ALA A 21 -1.64 7.68 10.94
CA ALA A 21 -1.50 6.27 11.26
C ALA A 21 -1.31 5.54 9.93
N VAL A 22 -0.14 4.92 9.76
CA VAL A 22 0.08 4.01 8.64
C VAL A 22 -1.05 2.97 8.72
N PRO A 23 -1.76 2.68 7.62
CA PRO A 23 -2.80 1.66 7.65
C PRO A 23 -2.21 0.34 8.15
N SER A 24 -2.98 -0.41 8.93
CA SER A 24 -2.55 -1.75 9.35
C SER A 24 -2.28 -2.61 8.11
N VAL A 25 -1.37 -3.58 8.22
CA VAL A 25 -1.04 -4.46 7.10
C VAL A 25 -2.27 -5.19 6.60
N THR A 26 -3.13 -5.65 7.51
CA THR A 26 -4.40 -6.32 7.20
C THR A 26 -5.32 -5.43 6.35
N ALA A 27 -5.45 -4.14 6.70
CA ALA A 27 -6.26 -3.19 5.93
C ALA A 27 -5.63 -2.89 4.56
N ALA A 28 -4.32 -2.73 4.50
CA ALA A 28 -3.61 -2.46 3.25
C ALA A 28 -3.63 -3.66 2.30
N ALA A 29 -3.46 -4.87 2.82
CA ALA A 29 -3.57 -6.12 2.08
C ALA A 29 -4.97 -6.28 1.48
N LYS A 30 -6.01 -6.05 2.27
CA LYS A 30 -7.39 -6.11 1.79
C LYS A 30 -7.67 -5.08 0.69
N ALA A 31 -7.24 -3.83 0.86
CA ALA A 31 -7.41 -2.80 -0.17
C ALA A 31 -6.67 -3.14 -1.47
N PHE A 32 -5.50 -3.76 -1.36
CA PHE A 32 -4.75 -4.26 -2.52
C PHE A 32 -5.49 -5.40 -3.24
N GLN A 33 -5.95 -6.42 -2.50
CA GLN A 33 -6.71 -7.55 -3.07
C GLN A 33 -8.04 -7.09 -3.70
N GLU A 34 -8.71 -6.10 -3.09
CA GLU A 34 -9.91 -5.47 -3.67
C GLU A 34 -9.59 -4.76 -4.99
N ALA A 35 -8.45 -4.06 -5.10
CA ALA A 35 -8.05 -3.42 -6.35
C ALA A 35 -7.78 -4.43 -7.47
N VAL A 36 -7.15 -5.56 -7.15
CA VAL A 36 -6.95 -6.68 -8.10
C VAL A 36 -8.29 -7.30 -8.51
N THR A 37 -9.18 -7.55 -7.55
CA THR A 37 -10.53 -8.07 -7.82
C THR A 37 -11.34 -7.12 -8.72
N ASN A 38 -11.26 -5.81 -8.48
CA ASN A 38 -11.90 -4.79 -9.31
C ASN A 38 -11.30 -4.74 -10.72
N PHE A 39 -10.00 -4.97 -10.86
CA PHE A 39 -9.37 -5.11 -12.17
C PHE A 39 -9.92 -6.32 -12.94
N ASP A 40 -10.00 -7.48 -12.27
CA ASP A 40 -10.47 -8.74 -12.89
C ASP A 40 -11.95 -8.69 -13.29
N THR A 41 -12.77 -7.95 -12.54
CA THR A 41 -14.21 -7.81 -12.82
C THR A 41 -14.54 -6.76 -13.89
N THR A 42 -13.57 -5.97 -14.35
CA THR A 42 -13.78 -4.88 -15.33
C THR A 42 -13.19 -5.17 -16.72
N ASP A 43 -13.16 -6.43 -17.13
CA ASP A 43 -12.58 -6.93 -18.40
C ASP A 43 -11.04 -6.82 -18.51
N GLY A 44 -10.33 -6.55 -17.40
CA GLY A 44 -8.88 -6.51 -17.36
C GLY A 44 -8.26 -5.46 -18.30
N CYS A 45 -7.10 -5.77 -18.90
CA CYS A 45 -6.46 -4.89 -19.88
C CYS A 45 -6.99 -5.13 -21.31
N PRO A 46 -7.41 -4.08 -22.04
CA PRO A 46 -7.70 -4.19 -23.47
C PRO A 46 -6.45 -4.60 -24.26
N ARG A 47 -6.59 -5.35 -25.35
CA ARG A 47 -5.43 -5.85 -26.14
C ARG A 47 -4.49 -4.75 -26.64
N PRO A 48 -4.97 -3.60 -27.16
CA PRO A 48 -4.10 -2.52 -27.61
C PRO A 48 -3.24 -1.95 -26.47
N ALA A 49 -1.97 -1.68 -26.74
CA ALA A 49 -1.09 -0.96 -25.81
C ALA A 49 -1.52 0.51 -25.69
N GLY A 50 -1.32 1.11 -24.51
CA GLY A 50 -1.63 2.51 -24.21
C GLY A 50 -2.97 2.72 -23.51
N GLU A 51 -3.85 1.72 -23.51
CA GLU A 51 -5.21 1.81 -22.96
C GLU A 51 -5.35 1.19 -21.56
N CYS A 52 -4.33 0.50 -21.05
CA CYS A 52 -4.37 -0.15 -19.73
C CYS A 52 -3.63 0.61 -18.62
N TRP A 53 -3.04 1.76 -18.93
CA TRP A 53 -2.15 2.44 -17.99
C TRP A 53 -2.85 2.83 -16.68
N ASP A 54 -4.05 3.40 -16.77
CA ASP A 54 -4.82 3.82 -15.59
C ASP A 54 -5.19 2.64 -14.70
N LYS A 55 -5.48 1.48 -15.29
CA LYS A 55 -5.76 0.23 -14.56
C LYS A 55 -4.51 -0.30 -13.85
N MET A 56 -3.36 -0.28 -14.53
CA MET A 56 -2.08 -0.64 -13.92
C MET A 56 -1.76 0.29 -12.73
N GLN A 57 -2.01 1.60 -12.87
CA GLN A 57 -1.85 2.55 -11.76
C GLN A 57 -2.81 2.30 -10.60
N ALA A 58 -4.07 1.95 -10.89
CA ALA A 58 -5.07 1.66 -9.88
C ALA A 58 -4.70 0.46 -9.00
N VAL A 59 -3.97 -0.53 -9.55
CA VAL A 59 -3.43 -1.68 -8.82
C VAL A 59 -2.10 -1.35 -8.13
N ALA A 60 -1.21 -0.60 -8.80
CA ALA A 60 0.10 -0.25 -8.23
C ALA A 60 0.01 0.68 -7.01
N LYS A 61 -0.98 1.58 -6.98
CA LYS A 61 -1.15 2.51 -5.86
C LYS A 61 -1.37 1.80 -4.51
N PRO A 62 -2.36 0.89 -4.34
CA PRO A 62 -2.52 0.15 -3.10
C PRO A 62 -1.36 -0.81 -2.81
N ALA A 63 -0.65 -1.30 -3.84
CA ALA A 63 0.56 -2.10 -3.64
C ALA A 63 1.67 -1.31 -2.91
N ARG A 64 1.84 -0.02 -3.24
CA ARG A 64 2.76 0.87 -2.51
C ARG A 64 2.34 1.07 -1.06
N THR A 65 1.06 1.30 -0.83
CA THR A 65 0.50 1.41 0.53
C THR A 65 0.70 0.12 1.33
N LEU A 66 0.54 -1.05 0.70
CA LEU A 66 0.85 -2.33 1.31
C LEU A 66 2.34 -2.44 1.68
N ARG A 67 3.25 -2.05 0.79
CA ARG A 67 4.69 -2.02 1.10
C ARG A 67 5.00 -1.16 2.32
N GLU A 68 4.42 0.03 2.39
CA GLU A 68 4.59 0.95 3.53
C GLU A 68 4.09 0.31 4.84
N ALA A 69 2.92 -0.33 4.80
CA ALA A 69 2.37 -1.03 5.96
C ALA A 69 3.27 -2.21 6.39
N MET A 70 3.74 -3.04 5.46
CA MET A 70 4.66 -4.15 5.74
C MET A 70 5.99 -3.67 6.37
N ASN A 71 6.53 -2.54 5.91
CA ASN A 71 7.74 -1.95 6.49
C ASN A 71 7.52 -1.41 7.91
N ALA A 72 6.32 -0.87 8.17
CA ALA A 72 5.93 -0.36 9.47
C ALA A 72 5.62 -1.48 10.46
N ASP A 73 5.19 -2.65 9.96
CA ASP A 73 4.89 -3.81 10.79
C ASP A 73 6.11 -4.29 11.56
N LYS A 74 5.86 -4.66 12.80
CA LYS A 74 6.83 -5.22 13.75
C LYS A 74 6.36 -6.55 14.34
N ALA A 75 5.17 -7.02 13.96
CA ALA A 75 4.62 -8.28 14.43
C ALA A 75 5.37 -9.49 13.83
N VAL A 76 5.83 -9.35 12.58
CA VAL A 76 6.66 -10.35 11.90
C VAL A 76 8.01 -9.76 11.50
N GLY A 77 9.02 -10.62 11.34
CA GLY A 77 10.33 -10.21 10.86
C GLY A 77 10.32 -9.88 9.36
N PRO A 78 11.28 -9.08 8.87
CA PRO A 78 11.39 -8.73 7.45
C PRO A 78 11.55 -9.97 6.55
N GLU A 79 12.12 -11.06 7.07
CA GLU A 79 12.27 -12.35 6.38
C GLU A 79 10.93 -12.93 5.92
N PHE A 80 9.86 -12.72 6.68
CA PHE A 80 8.51 -13.18 6.34
C PHE A 80 8.03 -12.51 5.04
N TRP A 81 8.36 -11.23 4.86
CA TRP A 81 7.90 -10.41 3.75
C TRP A 81 8.74 -10.53 2.48
N THR A 82 9.87 -11.24 2.52
CA THR A 82 10.84 -11.30 1.42
C THR A 82 10.19 -11.59 0.07
N GLN A 83 9.34 -12.61 0.00
CA GLN A 83 8.66 -12.98 -1.25
C GLN A 83 7.66 -11.91 -1.71
N ALA A 84 6.90 -11.33 -0.79
CA ALA A 84 5.99 -10.24 -1.10
C ALA A 84 6.75 -9.00 -1.62
N TYR A 85 7.91 -8.67 -1.04
CA TYR A 85 8.75 -7.58 -1.54
C TYR A 85 9.28 -7.84 -2.95
N VAL A 86 9.64 -9.07 -3.29
CA VAL A 86 10.05 -9.42 -4.66
C VAL A 86 8.94 -9.15 -5.67
N LEU A 87 7.69 -9.47 -5.33
CA LEU A 87 6.54 -9.23 -6.19
C LEU A 87 6.25 -7.73 -6.32
N LEU A 88 6.28 -6.99 -5.21
CA LEU A 88 6.15 -5.53 -5.20
C LEU A 88 7.25 -4.85 -6.03
N ASP A 89 8.49 -5.33 -5.97
CA ASP A 89 9.60 -4.80 -6.75
C ASP A 89 9.42 -5.06 -8.26
N LYS A 90 8.85 -6.22 -8.64
CA LYS A 90 8.49 -6.48 -10.05
C LYS A 90 7.40 -5.53 -10.52
N MET A 91 6.38 -5.29 -9.70
CA MET A 91 5.34 -4.32 -10.02
C MET A 91 5.91 -2.92 -10.22
N GLU A 92 6.77 -2.44 -9.31
CA GLU A 92 7.40 -1.12 -9.46
C GLU A 92 8.29 -1.05 -10.70
N LYS A 93 9.04 -2.10 -11.04
CA LYS A 93 9.83 -2.16 -12.28
C LYS A 93 8.94 -2.07 -13.52
N GLY A 94 7.81 -2.78 -13.53
CA GLY A 94 6.83 -2.69 -14.61
C GLY A 94 6.26 -1.28 -14.74
N MET A 95 5.92 -0.63 -13.63
CA MET A 95 5.45 0.76 -13.59
C MET A 95 6.54 1.77 -13.98
N ALA A 96 7.81 1.50 -13.70
CA ALA A 96 8.92 2.41 -14.01
C ALA A 96 9.14 2.61 -15.52
N VAL A 97 8.55 1.77 -16.37
CA VAL A 97 8.49 1.98 -17.83
C VAL A 97 7.73 3.27 -18.20
N GLY A 98 6.87 3.77 -17.31
CA GLY A 98 6.20 5.07 -17.44
C GLY A 98 5.09 5.13 -18.49
N SER A 99 4.73 4.00 -19.07
CA SER A 99 3.66 3.85 -20.06
C SER A 99 3.14 2.42 -20.08
N ASP A 100 1.93 2.23 -20.57
CA ASP A 100 1.38 0.90 -20.83
C ASP A 100 1.99 0.28 -22.09
N LYS A 101 2.72 -0.81 -21.91
CA LYS A 101 3.23 -1.68 -22.96
C LYS A 101 2.75 -3.10 -22.70
N ILE A 102 2.47 -3.85 -23.75
CA ILE A 102 2.12 -5.28 -23.60
C ILE A 102 3.20 -6.04 -22.80
N THR A 103 4.46 -5.62 -22.91
CA THR A 103 5.60 -6.26 -22.24
C THR A 103 5.70 -5.98 -20.73
N ASN A 104 5.18 -4.85 -20.21
CA ASN A 104 5.26 -4.55 -18.77
C ASN A 104 3.96 -4.84 -18.02
N ARG A 105 2.85 -5.12 -18.72
CA ARG A 105 1.61 -5.58 -18.09
C ARG A 105 1.79 -6.82 -17.21
N PRO A 106 2.50 -7.88 -17.63
CA PRO A 106 2.67 -9.06 -16.78
C PRO A 106 3.45 -8.76 -15.50
N ASP A 107 4.47 -7.91 -15.59
CA ASP A 107 5.27 -7.51 -14.43
C ASP A 107 4.42 -6.79 -13.38
N VAL A 108 3.46 -5.96 -13.80
CA VAL A 108 2.56 -5.25 -12.89
C VAL A 108 1.39 -6.10 -12.44
N LEU A 109 0.61 -6.62 -13.39
CA LEU A 109 -0.67 -7.27 -13.11
C LEU A 109 -0.50 -8.74 -12.73
N GLY A 110 0.39 -9.46 -13.42
CA GLY A 110 0.71 -10.83 -13.06
C GLY A 110 1.33 -10.92 -11.66
N SER A 111 2.30 -10.05 -11.36
CA SER A 111 2.86 -9.98 -9.99
C SER A 111 1.82 -9.54 -8.96
N ALA A 112 0.78 -8.79 -9.35
CA ALA A 112 -0.28 -8.40 -8.43
C ALA A 112 -1.22 -9.56 -8.09
N HIS A 113 -1.52 -10.42 -9.07
CA HIS A 113 -2.22 -11.69 -8.85
C HIS A 113 -1.39 -12.60 -7.94
N ASP A 114 -0.10 -12.82 -8.26
CA ASP A 114 0.80 -13.62 -7.43
C ASP A 114 0.88 -13.11 -5.99
N LEU A 115 0.88 -11.78 -5.80
CA LEU A 115 0.91 -11.17 -4.46
C LEU A 115 -0.41 -11.36 -3.72
N THR A 116 -1.54 -11.33 -4.44
CA THR A 116 -2.87 -11.60 -3.87
C THR A 116 -2.97 -13.03 -3.37
N ASP A 117 -2.46 -14.00 -4.13
CA ASP A 117 -2.41 -15.40 -3.75
C ASP A 117 -1.49 -15.59 -2.53
N TRP A 118 -0.29 -15.01 -2.57
CA TRP A 118 0.66 -15.10 -1.47
C TRP A 118 0.07 -14.53 -0.17
N LEU A 119 -0.61 -13.38 -0.21
CA LEU A 119 -1.26 -12.78 0.97
C LEU A 119 -2.39 -13.66 1.53
N SER A 120 -3.06 -14.43 0.67
CA SER A 120 -4.12 -15.36 1.09
C SER A 120 -3.54 -16.61 1.77
N GLU A 121 -2.38 -17.06 1.31
CA GLU A 121 -1.64 -18.18 1.92
C GLU A 121 -0.90 -17.78 3.21
N HIS A 122 -0.59 -16.49 3.37
CA HIS A 122 0.19 -15.94 4.47
C HIS A 122 -0.62 -14.86 5.22
N PRO A 123 -1.71 -15.25 5.92
CA PRO A 123 -2.58 -14.30 6.58
C PRO A 123 -1.83 -13.56 7.69
N VAL A 124 -1.96 -12.24 7.69
CA VAL A 124 -1.43 -11.37 8.74
C VAL A 124 -2.54 -10.88 9.65
N GLN A 125 -2.23 -10.77 10.94
CA GLN A 125 -3.18 -10.44 12.00
C GLN A 125 -3.13 -8.95 12.32
#